data_AF-A0A8J7QC69-F1
#
_entry.id   AF-A0A8J7QC69-F1
#
_cell.length_a   1.000
_cell.length_b   1.000
_cell.length_c   1.000
_cell.angle_alpha   90.00
_cell.angle_beta   90.00
_cell.angle_gamma   90.00
#
_symmetry.space_group_name_H-M   'P 1'
#
loop_
_entity.id
_entity.type
_entity.pdbx_description
1 polymer ?
#
loop_
_entity_poly.entity_id
_entity_poly.type
_entity_poly.pdbx_seq_one_letter_code
_entity_poly.pdbx_strand_id
1 'polypeptide(L)'
;MLDPLDALYLPVDSVTPDQEFAADLRDRLRRKVFDTMHDNSTGEEMSDTQTTNALTPYLAVRDAMAAIRWYTEVFDATLRGEPIQWHGRIGHAELTVFGARLMLS
;
A
#
# COMPACT_ATOMS: atom_id res chain seq x y z
N MET A 1 19.40 -34.16 4.17
CA MET A 1 18.32 -33.51 4.93
C MET A 1 17.77 -32.45 4.02
N LEU A 2 16.49 -32.52 3.62
CA LEU A 2 15.89 -31.46 2.78
C LEU A 2 15.83 -30.15 3.58
N ASP A 3 16.02 -29.02 2.92
CA ASP A 3 15.92 -27.69 3.53
C ASP A 3 14.44 -27.40 3.82
N PRO A 4 14.06 -26.99 5.04
CA PRO A 4 12.69 -26.61 5.36
C PRO A 4 12.13 -25.47 4.50
N LEU A 5 12.98 -24.66 3.86
CA LEU A 5 12.58 -23.56 2.99
C LEU A 5 12.34 -23.96 1.53
N ASP A 6 12.69 -25.19 1.12
CA ASP A 6 12.43 -25.69 -0.24
C ASP A 6 10.92 -25.69 -0.57
N ALA A 7 10.06 -25.80 0.44
CA ALA A 7 8.60 -25.78 0.30
C ALA A 7 8.03 -24.44 -0.19
N LEU A 8 8.75 -23.32 -0.01
CA LEU A 8 8.31 -22.00 -0.46
C LEU A 8 8.55 -21.76 -1.96
N TYR A 9 9.37 -22.59 -2.60
CA TYR A 9 9.63 -22.50 -4.04
C TYR A 9 8.63 -23.28 -4.89
N LEU A 10 7.75 -24.06 -4.25
CA LEU A 10 6.67 -24.75 -4.95
C LEU A 10 5.55 -23.75 -5.31
N PRO A 11 4.95 -23.86 -6.50
CA PRO A 11 3.79 -23.07 -6.87
C PRO A 11 2.68 -23.23 -5.82
N VAL A 12 2.15 -22.11 -5.33
CA VAL A 12 1.00 -22.13 -4.41
C VAL A 12 -0.26 -22.36 -5.24
N ASP A 13 -0.78 -23.58 -5.19
CA ASP A 13 -2.07 -23.90 -5.78
C ASP A 13 -3.21 -23.41 -4.89
N SER A 14 -4.22 -22.79 -5.51
CA SER A 14 -5.43 -22.39 -4.80
C SER A 14 -6.19 -23.64 -4.34
N VAL A 15 -6.36 -23.78 -3.04
CA VAL A 15 -7.19 -24.84 -2.46
C VAL A 15 -8.62 -24.32 -2.28
N THR A 16 -9.59 -25.14 -2.67
CA THR A 16 -11.00 -24.86 -2.39
C THR A 16 -11.23 -24.93 -0.87
N PRO A 17 -11.66 -23.83 -0.22
CA PRO A 17 -11.89 -23.83 1.21
C PRO A 17 -13.07 -24.74 1.58
N ASP A 18 -13.10 -25.16 2.84
CA ASP A 18 -14.25 -25.83 3.43
C ASP A 18 -15.53 -24.97 3.28
N GLN A 19 -16.67 -25.63 3.01
CA GLN A 19 -17.92 -24.93 2.69
C GLN A 19 -18.48 -24.15 3.88
N GLU A 20 -18.33 -24.67 5.10
CA GLU A 20 -18.79 -24.01 6.32
C GLU A 20 -17.95 -22.76 6.59
N PHE A 21 -16.63 -22.88 6.45
CA PHE A 21 -15.71 -21.74 6.54
C PHE A 21 -16.03 -20.67 5.49
N ALA A 22 -16.28 -21.08 4.24
CA ALA A 22 -16.60 -20.15 3.16
C ALA A 22 -17.94 -19.43 3.39
N ALA A 23 -18.90 -20.09 4.03
CA ALA A 23 -20.18 -19.48 4.41
C ALA A 23 -19.99 -18.45 5.53
N ASP A 24 -19.30 -18.81 6.62
CA ASP A 24 -19.02 -17.90 7.74
C ASP A 24 -18.25 -16.66 7.29
N LEU A 25 -17.20 -16.85 6.49
CA LEU A 25 -16.41 -15.74 5.94
C LEU A 25 -17.28 -14.81 5.10
N ARG A 26 -18.17 -15.36 4.27
CA ARG A 26 -19.06 -14.56 3.42
C ARG A 26 -20.05 -13.76 4.25
N ASP A 27 -20.60 -14.32 5.32
CA ASP A 27 -21.55 -13.62 6.19
C ASP A 27 -20.87 -12.50 7.00
N ARG A 28 -19.64 -12.75 7.47
CA ARG A 28 -18.82 -11.72 8.14
C ARG A 28 -18.49 -10.56 7.20
N LEU A 29 -18.11 -10.86 5.96
CA LEU A 29 -17.82 -9.83 4.95
C LEU A 29 -19.06 -9.02 4.60
N ARG A 30 -20.21 -9.68 4.39
CA ARG A 30 -21.49 -8.99 4.15
C ARG A 30 -21.81 -8.01 5.27
N ARG A 31 -21.74 -8.47 6.53
CA ARG A 31 -22.00 -7.61 7.69
C ARG A 31 -21.10 -6.39 7.71
N LYS A 32 -19.80 -6.58 7.48
CA LYS A 32 -18.83 -5.47 7.45
C LYS A 32 -19.10 -4.48 6.32
N VAL A 33 -19.41 -4.96 5.12
CA VAL A 33 -19.73 -4.08 3.99
C VAL A 33 -21.01 -3.27 4.26
N PHE A 34 -22.05 -3.89 4.81
CA PHE A 34 -23.30 -3.20 5.12
C PHE A 34 -23.16 -2.24 6.31
N ASP A 35 -22.36 -2.58 7.33
CA ASP A 35 -22.03 -1.65 8.43
C ASP A 35 -21.28 -0.43 7.88
N THR A 36 -20.29 -0.61 6.99
CA THR A 36 -19.58 0.50 6.34
C THR A 36 -20.51 1.38 5.49
N MET A 37 -21.51 0.80 4.81
CA MET A 37 -22.51 1.57 4.07
C MET A 37 -23.48 2.35 4.96
N HIS A 38 -23.79 1.84 6.17
CA HIS A 38 -24.63 2.53 7.13
C HIS A 38 -23.91 3.74 7.74
N ASP A 39 -22.62 3.63 8.06
CA ASP A 39 -21.81 4.77 8.52
C ASP A 39 -21.69 5.87 7.44
N ASN A 40 -21.54 5.47 6.17
CA ASN A 40 -21.44 6.40 5.04
C ASN A 40 -22.76 7.12 4.69
N SER A 41 -23.88 6.81 5.36
CA SER A 41 -25.17 7.50 5.14
C SER A 41 -25.30 8.82 5.91
N THR A 42 -24.27 9.20 6.67
CA THR A 42 -24.17 10.52 7.33
C THR A 42 -23.23 11.42 6.52
N GLY A 43 -23.69 11.86 5.35
CA GLY A 43 -23.21 13.03 4.60
C GLY A 43 -21.72 13.37 4.67
N GLU A 44 -20.86 12.54 4.11
CA GLU A 44 -19.54 12.97 3.64
C GLU A 44 -19.34 12.46 2.20
N GLU A 45 -18.90 13.36 1.33
CA GLU A 45 -18.77 13.18 -0.11
C GLU A 45 -18.04 11.87 -0.44
N MET A 46 -18.64 11.05 -1.31
CA MET A 46 -17.98 9.89 -1.90
C MET A 46 -16.76 10.36 -2.70
N SER A 47 -15.59 10.40 -2.05
CA SER A 47 -14.32 10.34 -2.74
C SER A 47 -14.26 9.00 -3.44
N ASP A 48 -14.51 9.01 -4.76
CA ASP A 48 -14.34 7.89 -5.68
C ASP A 48 -12.87 7.44 -5.64
N THR A 49 -12.53 6.68 -4.60
CA THR A 49 -11.23 6.02 -4.50
C THR A 49 -11.37 4.77 -5.35
N GLN A 50 -11.42 4.95 -6.67
CA GLN A 50 -11.09 3.86 -7.58
C GLN A 50 -9.71 3.37 -7.16
N THR A 51 -9.66 2.17 -6.59
CA THR A 51 -8.43 1.44 -6.34
C THR A 51 -7.85 1.05 -7.70
N THR A 52 -7.29 2.03 -8.39
CA THR A 52 -6.48 1.82 -9.57
C THR A 52 -5.25 1.06 -9.10
N ASN A 53 -5.08 -0.16 -9.60
CA ASN A 53 -3.84 -0.91 -9.41
C ASN A 53 -2.71 -0.14 -10.14
N ALA A 54 -2.10 0.80 -9.43
CA ALA A 54 -1.06 1.67 -9.94
C ALA A 54 0.31 1.18 -9.45
N LEU A 55 1.24 1.00 -10.40
CA LEU A 55 2.65 0.80 -10.07
C LEU A 55 3.18 2.07 -9.42
N THR A 56 3.70 1.94 -8.19
CA THR A 56 4.40 3.02 -7.50
C THR A 56 5.90 2.88 -7.77
N PRO A 57 6.55 3.83 -8.46
CA PRO A 57 7.99 3.77 -8.69
C PRO A 57 8.78 3.91 -7.39
N TYR A 58 9.90 3.19 -7.30
CA TYR A 58 10.87 3.31 -6.22
C TYR A 58 12.23 3.73 -6.79
N LEU A 59 12.71 4.91 -6.43
CA LEU A 59 13.98 5.44 -6.91
C LEU A 59 15.09 5.23 -5.88
N ALA A 60 16.15 4.53 -6.29
CA ALA A 60 17.40 4.50 -5.54
C ALA A 60 18.23 5.74 -5.94
N VAL A 61 18.38 6.69 -5.02
CA VAL A 61 19.12 7.93 -5.26
C VAL A 61 20.35 7.98 -4.36
N ARG A 62 21.35 8.77 -4.76
CA ARG A 62 22.58 8.90 -3.96
C ARG A 62 22.34 9.67 -2.66
N ASP A 63 21.42 10.63 -2.70
CA ASP A 63 21.06 11.53 -1.61
C ASP A 63 19.55 11.76 -1.63
N ALA A 64 18.83 11.01 -0.79
CA ALA A 64 17.38 11.12 -0.66
C ALA A 64 16.93 12.48 -0.14
N MET A 65 17.70 13.14 0.72
CA MET A 65 17.33 14.46 1.25
C MET A 65 17.39 15.51 0.14
N ALA A 66 18.44 15.48 -0.68
CA ALA A 66 18.56 16.36 -1.83
C ALA A 66 17.45 16.08 -2.86
N ALA A 67 17.10 14.81 -3.10
CA ALA A 67 16.02 14.43 -4.01
C ALA A 67 14.66 14.95 -3.52
N ILE A 68 14.32 14.73 -2.24
CA ILE A 68 13.08 15.25 -1.63
C ILE A 68 12.98 16.76 -1.83
N ARG A 69 14.03 17.50 -1.45
CA ARG A 69 14.06 18.96 -1.63
C ARG A 69 13.81 19.37 -3.07
N TRP A 70 14.47 18.71 -4.03
CA TRP A 70 14.31 19.04 -5.43
C TRP A 70 12.88 18.75 -5.94
N TYR A 71 12.29 17.60 -5.58
CA TYR A 71 10.92 17.29 -5.97
C TYR A 71 9.91 18.26 -5.33
N THR A 72 10.10 18.66 -4.08
CA THR A 72 9.26 19.67 -3.44
C THR A 72 9.44 21.05 -4.07
N GLU A 73 10.67 21.48 -4.36
CA GLU A 73 10.95 22.81 -4.93
C GLU A 73 10.51 22.93 -6.40
N VAL A 74 10.65 21.88 -7.22
CA VAL A 74 10.44 21.93 -8.67
C VAL A 74 9.05 21.46 -9.08
N PHE A 75 8.52 20.43 -8.42
CA PHE A 75 7.24 19.81 -8.76
C PHE A 75 6.14 20.08 -7.74
N ASP A 76 6.41 20.92 -6.74
CA ASP A 76 5.50 21.15 -5.61
C ASP A 76 5.08 19.83 -4.93
N ALA A 77 6.03 18.88 -4.87
CA ALA A 77 5.78 17.57 -4.31
C ALA A 77 5.61 17.64 -2.79
N THR A 78 4.62 16.92 -2.26
CA THR A 78 4.35 16.88 -0.82
C THR A 78 4.85 15.59 -0.19
N LEU A 79 5.53 15.71 0.95
CA LEU A 79 6.00 14.56 1.71
C LEU A 79 4.82 13.82 2.33
N ARG A 80 4.80 12.50 2.20
CA ARG A 80 3.79 11.62 2.79
C ARG A 80 4.37 10.99 4.05
N GLY A 81 4.02 11.57 5.20
CA GLY A 81 4.52 11.11 6.49
C GLY A 81 5.99 11.44 6.74
N GLU A 82 6.55 10.86 7.80
CA GLU A 82 7.93 11.10 8.22
C GLU A 82 8.90 10.14 7.48
N PRO A 83 10.03 10.62 6.94
CA PRO A 83 11.04 9.76 6.33
C PRO A 83 11.63 8.76 7.33
N ILE A 84 11.80 7.52 6.88
CA ILE A 84 12.46 6.49 7.69
C ILE A 84 13.96 6.69 7.59
N GLN A 85 14.60 6.85 8.75
CA GLN A 85 16.05 7.00 8.85
C GLN A 85 16.75 5.64 8.91
N TRP A 86 17.88 5.54 8.25
CA TRP A 86 18.79 4.41 8.23
C TRP A 86 20.25 4.89 8.26
N HIS A 87 20.94 4.66 9.37
CA HIS A 87 22.37 4.96 9.55
C HIS A 87 22.76 6.41 9.20
N GLY A 88 21.94 7.38 9.64
CA GLY A 88 22.19 8.80 9.42
C GLY A 88 21.81 9.32 8.03
N ARG A 89 21.09 8.50 7.24
CA ARG A 89 20.52 8.88 5.95
C ARG A 89 19.05 8.48 5.90
N ILE A 90 18.30 9.01 4.94
CA ILE A 90 16.95 8.54 4.69
C ILE A 90 17.05 7.18 4.00
N GLY A 91 16.49 6.14 4.62
CA GLY A 91 16.39 4.80 4.04
C GLY A 91 15.09 4.58 3.26
N HIS A 92 14.07 5.39 3.52
CA HIS A 92 12.81 5.38 2.78
C HIS A 92 12.05 6.69 2.97
N ALA A 93 11.45 7.21 1.90
CA ALA A 93 10.49 8.30 1.93
C ALA A 93 9.44 8.14 0.84
N GLU A 94 8.26 8.71 1.08
CA GLU A 94 7.17 8.77 0.12
C GLU A 94 6.82 10.24 -0.21
N LEU A 95 6.58 10.52 -1.49
CA LEU A 95 6.18 11.82 -2.01
C LEU A 95 4.90 11.70 -2.83
N THR A 96 4.10 12.75 -2.82
CA THR A 96 3.03 12.97 -3.79
C THR A 96 3.52 13.93 -4.87
N VAL A 97 3.46 13.50 -6.12
CA VAL A 97 3.79 14.34 -7.28
C VAL A 97 2.58 14.31 -8.21
N PHE A 98 1.89 15.45 -8.37
CA PHE A 98 0.67 15.56 -9.18
C PHE A 98 -0.40 14.48 -8.88
N GLY A 99 -0.60 14.17 -7.59
CA GLY A 99 -1.53 13.13 -7.13
C GLY A 99 -1.01 11.70 -7.22
N ALA A 100 0.08 11.44 -7.95
CA ALA A 100 0.74 10.14 -8.01
C ALA A 100 1.72 9.95 -6.86
N ARG A 101 1.93 8.70 -6.46
CA ARG A 101 2.88 8.34 -5.40
C ARG A 101 4.25 8.01 -5.98
N LEU A 102 5.29 8.54 -5.34
CA LEU A 102 6.70 8.25 -5.64
C LEU A 102 7.40 7.83 -4.35
N MET A 103 8.20 6.76 -4.40
CA MET A 103 9.04 6.32 -3.28
C MET A 103 10.51 6.51 -3.61
N LEU A 104 11.33 6.78 -2.59
CA LEU A 104 12.78 6.87 -2.76
C LEU A 104 13.56 6.48 -1.50
N SER A 105 14.85 6.18 -1.69
CA SER A 105 15.88 5.98 -0.66
C SER A 105 17.22 6.52 -1.11
#